data_AF-A0A920GI70-F1
#
_entry.id   AF-A0A920GI70-F1
#
_cell.length_a   1.000
_cell.length_b   1.000
_cell.length_c   1.000
_cell.angle_alpha   90.00
_cell.angle_beta   90.00
_cell.angle_gamma   90.00
#
_symmetry.space_group_name_H-M   'P 1'
#
loop_
_entity.id
_entity.type
_entity.pdbx_description
1 polymer ?
#
loop_
_entity_poly.entity_id
_entity_poly.type
_entity_poly.pdbx_seq_one_letter_code
_entity_poly.pdbx_strand_id
1 'polypeptide(L)'
;MNSLETIFKLNKNEYKAIENITFQVNKGECLAIVGESGSGKSVTALSIASLISSPPGMISNGSVWYKDEELIGLTYNKMRQLRGRKFPIFFKTH
;
A
#
# COMPACT_ATOMS: atom_id res chain seq x y z
N MET A 1 3.98 -3.31 8.85
CA MET A 1 4.36 -2.13 8.05
C MET A 1 4.91 -1.09 9.00
N ASN A 2 6.02 -0.43 8.63
CA ASN A 2 6.65 0.56 9.51
C ASN A 2 6.88 1.87 8.77
N SER A 3 6.39 2.97 9.35
CA SER A 3 6.56 4.36 8.91
C SER A 3 6.32 4.56 7.41
N LEU A 4 5.25 3.97 6.87
CA LEU A 4 4.95 4.06 5.45
C LEU A 4 4.54 5.50 5.09
N GLU A 5 5.15 6.01 4.03
CA GLU A 5 4.76 7.26 3.38
C GLU A 5 4.50 7.03 1.91
N THR A 6 3.43 7.63 1.41
CA THR A 6 3.05 7.55 0.00
C THR A 6 2.74 8.95 -0.51
N ILE A 7 3.39 9.30 -1.62
CA ILE A 7 3.21 10.58 -2.30
C ILE A 7 2.69 10.39 -3.71
N PHE A 8 1.95 11.38 -4.20
CA PHE A 8 1.56 11.51 -5.59
C PHE A 8 2.25 12.74 -6.18
N LYS A 9 3.06 12.54 -7.23
CA LYS A 9 3.69 13.64 -7.96
C LYS A 9 2.80 14.08 -9.11
N LEU A 10 2.22 15.27 -9.00
CA LEU A 10 1.32 15.86 -9.99
C LEU A 10 1.92 17.20 -10.43
N ASN A 11 2.35 17.27 -11.69
CA ASN A 11 3.08 18.42 -12.25
C ASN A 11 4.34 18.74 -11.41
N LYS A 12 4.40 19.96 -10.83
CA LYS A 12 5.49 20.41 -9.95
C LYS A 12 5.17 20.24 -8.45
N ASN A 13 4.00 19.68 -8.12
CA ASN A 13 3.54 19.55 -6.76
C ASN A 13 3.63 18.09 -6.29
N GLU A 14 3.93 17.92 -5.00
CA GLU A 14 3.89 16.63 -4.32
C GLU A 14 2.75 16.65 -3.30
N TYR A 15 1.88 15.64 -3.38
CA TYR A 15 0.77 15.47 -2.45
C TYR A 15 1.01 14.23 -1.60
N LYS A 16 1.08 14.41 -0.29
CA LYS A 16 1.18 13.29 0.66
C LYS A 16 -0.20 12.69 0.87
N ALA A 17 -0.35 11.42 0.53
CA ALA A 17 -1.59 10.68 0.73
C ALA A 17 -1.54 9.75 1.94
N ILE A 18 -0.33 9.35 2.36
CA ILE A 18 -0.08 8.60 3.58
C ILE A 18 1.11 9.25 4.27
N GLU A 19 0.95 9.57 5.56
CA GLU A 19 2.00 10.14 6.39
C GLU A 19 2.27 9.23 7.58
N ASN A 20 3.45 8.61 7.58
CA ASN A 20 4.03 7.87 8.70
C ASN A 20 3.09 6.86 9.38
N ILE A 21 2.47 5.98 8.59
CA ILE A 21 1.59 4.94 9.14
C ILE A 21 2.41 3.70 9.53
N THR A 22 2.22 3.24 10.78
CA THR A 22 2.76 1.99 11.29
C THR A 22 1.63 1.13 11.84
N PHE A 23 1.53 -0.11 11.37
CA PHE A 23 0.63 -1.11 11.94
C PHE A 23 1.12 -2.54 11.64
N GLN A 24 0.61 -3.49 12.42
CA GLN A 24 0.83 -4.91 12.27
C GLN A 24 -0.53 -5.63 12.27
N VAL A 25 -0.65 -6.67 11.43
CA VAL A 25 -1.81 -7.56 11.41
C VAL A 25 -1.28 -8.98 11.54
N ASN A 26 -1.68 -9.65 12.61
CA ASN A 26 -1.27 -11.02 12.88
C ASN A 26 -2.16 -12.02 12.12
N LYS A 27 -1.70 -13.27 12.07
CA LYS A 27 -2.46 -14.35 11.47
C LYS A 27 -3.80 -14.52 12.20
N GLY A 28 -4.91 -14.43 11.46
CA GLY A 28 -6.27 -14.55 12.01
C GLY A 28 -6.90 -13.23 12.43
N GLU A 29 -6.18 -12.11 12.33
CA GLU A 29 -6.74 -10.79 12.57
C GLU A 29 -7.39 -10.20 11.32
N CYS A 30 -8.39 -9.34 11.53
CA CYS A 30 -9.02 -8.55 10.50
C CYS A 30 -8.71 -7.06 10.77
N LEU A 31 -8.16 -6.39 9.75
CA LEU A 31 -7.94 -4.95 9.79
C LEU A 31 -9.00 -4.25 8.92
N ALA A 32 -9.76 -3.34 9.53
CA ALA A 32 -10.66 -2.44 8.82
C ALA A 32 -10.08 -1.02 8.81
N ILE A 33 -10.00 -0.40 7.64
CA ILE A 33 -9.60 1.00 7.48
C ILE A 33 -10.86 1.84 7.25
N VAL A 34 -11.19 2.72 8.19
CA VAL A 34 -12.39 3.57 8.18
C VAL A 34 -12.02 5.06 8.22
N GLY A 35 -12.92 5.93 7.75
CA GLY A 35 -12.69 7.37 7.67
C GLY A 35 -13.43 8.04 6.51
N GLU A 36 -13.38 9.37 6.45
CA GLU A 36 -14.10 10.21 5.48
C GLU A 36 -13.61 10.03 4.04
N SER A 37 -14.43 10.41 3.06
CA SER A 37 -14.00 10.41 1.65
C SER A 37 -12.73 11.25 1.47
N GLY A 38 -11.75 10.73 0.73
CA GLY A 38 -10.47 11.42 0.52
C GLY A 38 -9.40 11.23 1.61
N SER A 39 -9.71 10.57 2.74
CA SER A 39 -8.76 10.40 3.86
C SER A 39 -7.59 9.42 3.62
N GLY A 40 -7.34 9.00 2.37
CA GLY A 40 -6.23 8.09 2.03
C GLY A 40 -6.49 6.59 2.18
N LYS A 41 -7.67 6.13 2.62
CA LYS A 41 -7.97 4.69 2.87
C LYS A 41 -7.61 3.75 1.71
N SER A 42 -8.09 4.06 0.51
CA SER A 42 -7.82 3.26 -0.69
C SER A 42 -6.33 3.28 -1.04
N VAL A 43 -5.68 4.43 -0.86
CA VAL A 43 -4.23 4.56 -1.07
C VAL A 43 -3.46 3.71 -0.07
N THR A 44 -3.88 3.67 1.20
CA THR A 44 -3.30 2.79 2.22
C THR A 44 -3.43 1.33 1.84
N ALA A 45 -4.64 0.87 1.51
CA ALA A 45 -4.86 -0.51 1.07
C ALA A 45 -4.03 -0.87 -0.18
N LEU A 46 -3.98 0.02 -1.16
CA LEU A 46 -3.18 -0.15 -2.38
C LEU A 46 -1.68 -0.15 -2.10
N SER A 47 -1.18 0.69 -1.20
CA SER A 47 0.24 0.74 -0.85
C SER A 47 0.69 -0.53 -0.13
N ILE A 48 -0.15 -1.05 0.78
CA ILE A 48 0.09 -2.35 1.46
C ILE A 48 0.14 -3.50 0.43
N ALA A 49 -0.78 -3.50 -0.52
CA ALA A 49 -0.79 -4.48 -1.62
C ALA A 49 0.31 -4.24 -2.67
N SER A 50 1.08 -3.16 -2.50
CA SER A 50 2.03 -2.60 -3.47
C SER A 50 1.41 -2.34 -4.85
N LEU A 51 0.09 -2.17 -4.92
CA LEU A 51 -0.71 -1.95 -6.12
C LEU A 51 -0.90 -0.48 -6.49
N ILE A 52 -0.27 0.44 -5.75
CA ILE A 52 -0.40 1.84 -6.09
C ILE A 52 0.13 2.10 -7.52
N SER A 53 -0.69 2.76 -8.34
CA SER A 53 -0.31 3.11 -9.70
C SER A 53 0.86 4.06 -9.69
N SER A 54 1.94 3.68 -10.37
CA SER A 54 3.16 4.47 -10.50
C SER A 54 3.51 4.60 -11.99
N PRO A 55 3.58 5.82 -12.56
CA PRO A 55 3.23 7.12 -11.98
C PRO A 55 1.69 7.33 -11.83
N PRO A 56 1.23 8.33 -11.04
CA PRO A 56 1.99 9.31 -10.27
C PRO A 56 2.26 8.93 -8.80
N GLY A 57 1.72 7.80 -8.32
CA GLY A 57 1.89 7.34 -6.94
C GLY A 57 3.25 6.67 -6.71
N MET A 58 3.86 6.93 -5.56
CA MET A 58 5.12 6.34 -5.15
C MET A 58 5.16 6.19 -3.63
N ILE A 59 5.62 5.04 -3.16
CA ILE A 59 5.99 4.86 -1.76
C ILE A 59 7.33 5.57 -1.57
N SER A 60 7.35 6.68 -0.83
CA SER A 60 8.54 7.51 -0.65
C SER A 60 9.39 7.07 0.54
N ASN A 61 8.79 6.37 1.51
CA ASN A 61 9.46 5.93 2.72
C ASN A 61 8.74 4.71 3.35
N GLY A 62 9.44 4.02 4.24
CA GLY A 62 8.90 2.96 5.08
C GLY A 62 9.14 1.55 4.53
N SER A 63 8.45 0.58 5.12
CA SER A 63 8.61 -0.85 4.83
C SER A 63 7.29 -1.61 4.91
N VAL A 64 7.08 -2.54 3.98
CA VAL A 64 5.90 -3.41 3.95
C VAL A 64 6.37 -4.85 3.96
N TRP A 65 6.27 -5.50 5.11
CA TRP A 65 6.63 -6.90 5.29
C TRP A 65 5.40 -7.79 5.19
N TYR A 66 5.54 -8.90 4.48
CA TYR A 66 4.60 -10.01 4.57
C TYR A 66 5.35 -11.28 5.00
N LYS A 67 5.06 -11.73 6.22
CA LYS A 67 5.88 -12.73 6.92
C LYS A 67 7.33 -12.21 6.98
N ASP A 68 8.27 -12.91 6.35
CA ASP A 68 9.70 -12.60 6.37
C ASP A 68 10.18 -11.99 5.04
N GLU A 69 9.28 -11.53 4.19
CA GLU A 69 9.60 -10.95 2.88
C GLU A 69 9.21 -9.47 2.83
N GLU A 70 10.19 -8.60 2.63
CA GLU A 70 9.98 -7.18 2.30
C GLU A 70 9.38 -7.08 0.90
N LEU A 71 8.27 -6.34 0.78
CA LEU A 71 7.55 -6.18 -0.47
C LEU A 71 8.03 -4.98 -1.28
N ILE A 72 8.54 -3.94 -0.61
CA ILE A 72 9.06 -2.76 -1.30
C ILE A 72 10.34 -3.13 -2.06
N GLY A 73 10.40 -2.77 -3.33
CA GLY A 73 11.56 -3.07 -4.19
C GLY A 73 11.61 -4.50 -4.75
N LEU A 74 10.61 -5.35 -4.47
CA LEU A 74 10.52 -6.66 -5.12
C LEU A 74 10.38 -6.53 -6.63
N THR A 75 10.99 -7.48 -7.34
CA THR A 75 10.85 -7.57 -8.80
C THR A 75 9.40 -7.85 -9.19
N TYR A 76 9.02 -7.39 -10.39
CA TYR A 76 7.68 -7.60 -10.94
C TYR A 76 7.22 -9.07 -10.87
N ASN A 77 8.11 -10.01 -11.20
CA ASN A 77 7.81 -11.44 -11.18
C ASN A 77 7.50 -11.97 -9.78
N LYS A 78 8.28 -11.58 -8.76
CA LYS A 78 8.01 -11.96 -7.36
C LYS A 78 6.70 -11.36 -6.88
N MET A 79 6.47 -10.07 -7.16
CA MET A 79 5.23 -9.39 -6.80
C MET A 79 4.00 -10.04 -7.45
N ARG A 80 4.10 -10.41 -8.73
CA ARG A 80 3.02 -11.10 -9.45
C ARG A 80 2.66 -12.43 -8.80
N GLN A 81 3.64 -13.22 -8.37
CA GLN A 81 3.40 -14.50 -7.68
C GLN A 81 2.70 -14.31 -6.32
N LEU A 82 3.09 -13.29 -5.56
CA LEU A 82 2.47 -12.97 -4.27
C LEU A 82 1.01 -12.54 -4.43
N ARG A 83 0.71 -11.66 -5.40
CA ARG A 83 -0.63 -11.13 -5.64
C ARG A 83 -1.64 -12.19 -6.08
N GLY A 84 -1.27 -13.09 -7.00
CA GLY A 84 -2.20 -14.08 -7.56
C GLY A 84 -2.61 -15.20 -6.58
N ARG A 85 -1.87 -15.40 -5.48
CA ARG A 85 -2.10 -16.52 -4.55
C ARG A 85 -2.37 -16.11 -3.11
N LYS A 86 -1.79 -15.00 -2.63
CA LYS A 86 -1.78 -14.66 -1.19
C LYS A 86 -2.58 -13.41 -0.84
N PHE A 87 -2.83 -12.53 -1.80
CA PHE A 87 -3.57 -11.27 -1.60
C PHE A 87 -4.75 -11.19 -2.57
N PRO A 88 -5.87 -11.88 -2.28
CA PRO A 88 -7.12 -11.60 -2.98
C PRO A 88 -7.57 -10.18 -2.60
N ILE A 89 -7.63 -9.31 -3.59
CA ILE A 89 -7.98 -7.91 -3.39
C ILE A 89 -9.27 -7.63 -4.13
N PHE A 90 -10.27 -7.19 -3.38
CA PHE A 90 -11.58 -6.83 -3.90
C PHE A 90 -11.67 -5.31 -3.90
N PHE A 91 -11.75 -4.73 -5.09
CA PHE A 91 -12.08 -3.33 -5.25
C PHE A 91 -13.55 -3.19 -5.57
N LYS A 92 -14.20 -2.20 -4.96
CA LYS A 92 -15.53 -1.78 -5.39
C LYS A 92 -15.37 -1.04 -6.71
N THR A 93 -15.76 -1.69 -7.81
CA THR A 93 -15.94 -1.04 -9.12
C THR A 93 -17.29 -0.32 -9.12
N HIS A 94 -17.27 0.98 -9.41
CA HIS A 94 -18.42 1.71 -9.92
C HIS A 94 -18.27 1.84 -11.44
#